data_AF-A0A534APK9-F1
#
_entry.id   AF-A0A534APK9-F1
#
_cell.length_a   1.000
_cell.length_b   1.000
_cell.length_c   1.000
_cell.angle_alpha   90.00
_cell.angle_beta   90.00
_cell.angle_gamma   90.00
#
_symmetry.space_group_name_H-M   'P 1'
#
loop_
_entity.id
_entity.type
_entity.pdbx_description
1 polymer ?
#
loop_
_entity_poly.entity_id
_entity_poly.type
_entity_poly.pdbx_seq_one_letter_code
_entity_poly.pdbx_strand_id
1 'polypeptide(L)'
;ELRVSAAAVARRAGLATWHFAFQSAGATSEPWLGPEAGALMTELAGQGHEAFLIVPIGFVCDHVEVLYDVDIAYRALAERLGVRLERTASLNDDPRLVGALAEIAHNGAARRGWL
;
A
#
# COMPACT_ATOMS: atom_id res chain seq x y z
N GLU A 1 -11.78 2.38 -6.66
CA GLU A 1 -10.42 2.19 -7.23
C GLU A 1 -9.42 1.48 -6.33
N LEU A 2 -8.95 2.02 -5.19
CA LEU A 2 -7.88 1.38 -4.39
C LEU A 2 -8.22 -0.04 -3.90
N ARG A 3 -9.42 -0.23 -3.35
CA ARG A 3 -9.88 -1.55 -2.87
C ARG A 3 -10.01 -2.57 -4.02
N VAL A 4 -10.37 -2.13 -5.23
CA VAL A 4 -10.42 -2.97 -6.43
C VAL A 4 -9.02 -3.41 -6.84
N SER A 5 -8.06 -2.48 -6.82
CA SER A 5 -6.65 -2.78 -7.09
C SER A 5 -6.07 -3.77 -6.08
N ALA A 6 -6.31 -3.55 -4.77
CA ALA A 6 -5.89 -4.47 -3.71
C ALA A 6 -6.47 -5.88 -3.89
N ALA A 7 -7.78 -5.99 -4.18
CA ALA A 7 -8.43 -7.27 -4.44
C ALA A 7 -7.85 -7.98 -5.68
N ALA A 8 -7.54 -7.24 -6.75
CA ALA A 8 -6.93 -7.79 -7.95
C ALA A 8 -5.52 -8.34 -7.68
N VAL A 9 -4.71 -7.61 -6.90
CA VAL A 9 -3.37 -8.06 -6.46
C VAL A 9 -3.48 -9.30 -5.59
N ALA A 10 -4.34 -9.29 -4.55
CA ALA A 10 -4.53 -10.41 -3.65
C ALA A 10 -4.94 -11.68 -4.40
N ARG A 11 -5.90 -11.57 -5.33
CA ARG A 11 -6.33 -12.68 -6.18
C ARG A 11 -5.17 -13.22 -7.04
N ARG A 12 -4.37 -12.34 -7.65
CA ARG A 12 -3.26 -12.76 -8.52
C ARG A 12 -2.09 -13.37 -7.73
N ALA A 13 -1.93 -12.98 -6.47
CA ALA A 13 -0.96 -13.55 -5.53
C ALA A 13 -1.47 -14.81 -4.80
N GLY A 14 -2.73 -15.22 -4.99
CA GLY A 14 -3.32 -16.37 -4.30
C GLY A 14 -3.57 -16.15 -2.81
N LEU A 15 -3.70 -14.90 -2.36
CA LEU A 15 -3.91 -14.57 -0.95
C LEU A 15 -5.39 -14.74 -0.57
N ALA A 16 -5.65 -15.69 0.33
CA ALA A 16 -6.98 -15.93 0.87
C ALA A 16 -7.38 -14.90 1.95
N THR A 17 -6.39 -14.35 2.67
CA THR A 17 -6.60 -13.38 3.75
C THR A 17 -5.79 -12.13 3.46
N TRP A 18 -6.48 -10.99 3.43
CA TRP A 18 -5.87 -9.67 3.29
C TRP A 18 -6.81 -8.63 3.91
N HIS A 19 -6.24 -7.51 4.33
CA HIS A 19 -6.99 -6.39 4.86
C HIS A 19 -6.70 -5.12 4.06
N PHE A 20 -7.56 -4.11 4.19
CA PHE A 20 -7.42 -2.82 3.54
C PHE A 20 -7.48 -1.72 4.60
N ALA A 21 -6.47 -0.85 4.61
CA ALA A 21 -6.35 0.27 5.52
C ALA A 21 -5.78 1.49 4.81
N PHE A 22 -5.83 2.63 5.49
CA PHE A 22 -5.27 3.90 5.08
C PHE A 22 -4.08 4.27 5.98
N GLN A 23 -3.17 5.06 5.44
CA GLN A 23 -2.01 5.58 6.16
C GLN A 23 -1.87 7.08 5.91
N SER A 24 -0.97 7.73 6.64
CA SER A 24 -0.54 9.11 6.37
C SER A 24 -1.65 10.15 6.50
N ALA A 25 -2.59 9.93 7.43
CA ALA A 25 -3.59 10.93 7.78
C ALA A 25 -2.91 12.22 8.28
N GLY A 26 -3.26 13.36 7.69
CA GLY A 26 -2.72 14.66 8.05
C GLY A 26 -3.26 15.18 9.40
N ALA A 27 -2.55 16.15 9.98
CA ALA A 27 -2.93 16.81 11.22
C ALA A 27 -4.06 17.84 10.99
N THR A 28 -5.25 17.36 10.65
CA THR A 28 -6.45 18.19 10.46
C THR A 28 -7.56 17.75 11.41
N SER A 29 -8.57 18.61 11.62
CA SER A 29 -9.71 18.29 12.47
C SER A 29 -10.76 17.43 11.76
N GLU A 30 -10.74 17.37 10.42
CA GLU A 30 -11.67 16.52 9.68
C GLU A 30 -11.32 15.03 9.84
N PRO A 31 -12.32 14.15 9.95
CA PRO A 31 -12.09 12.72 9.94
C PRO A 31 -11.48 12.25 8.62
N TRP A 32 -10.36 11.53 8.72
CA TRP A 32 -9.74 10.85 7.59
C TRP A 32 -10.41 9.52 7.29
N LEU A 33 -10.17 9.00 6.08
CA LEU A 33 -10.62 7.67 5.69
C LEU A 33 -9.98 6.60 6.57
N GLY A 34 -10.76 5.59 6.95
CA GLY A 34 -10.32 4.51 7.82
C GLY A 34 -10.64 3.11 7.29
N PRO A 35 -10.11 2.05 7.94
CA PRO A 35 -9.32 2.11 9.17
C PRO A 35 -7.90 2.63 8.93
N GLU A 36 -7.29 3.26 9.94
CA GLU A 36 -5.87 3.61 9.93
C GLU A 36 -5.03 2.32 10.12
N ALA A 37 -3.90 2.22 9.42
CA ALA A 37 -3.11 0.99 9.34
C ALA A 37 -2.53 0.57 10.68
N GLY A 38 -1.99 1.49 11.49
CA GLY A 38 -1.50 1.19 12.84
C GLY A 38 -2.60 0.73 13.80
N ALA A 39 -3.79 1.33 13.72
CA ALA A 39 -4.96 0.90 14.48
C ALA A 39 -5.37 -0.53 14.10
N LEU A 40 -5.42 -0.83 12.81
CA LEU A 40 -5.73 -2.18 12.31
C LEU A 40 -4.65 -3.21 12.71
N MET A 41 -3.38 -2.84 12.63
CA MET A 41 -2.28 -3.71 13.10
C MET A 41 -2.42 -4.05 14.58
N THR A 42 -2.78 -3.06 15.41
CA THR A 42 -2.98 -3.25 16.85
C THR A 42 -4.16 -4.19 17.13
N GLU A 43 -5.27 -4.02 16.41
CA GLU A 43 -6.43 -4.89 16.51
C GLU A 43 -6.08 -6.34 16.15
N LEU A 44 -5.45 -6.55 14.98
CA LEU A 44 -5.09 -7.89 14.49
C LEU A 44 -4.03 -8.56 15.37
N ALA A 45 -3.05 -7.82 15.89
CA ALA A 45 -2.09 -8.35 16.85
C ALA A 45 -2.79 -8.86 18.12
N GLY A 46 -3.80 -8.12 18.62
CA GLY A 46 -4.65 -8.57 19.74
C GLY A 46 -5.48 -9.83 19.44
N GLN A 47 -5.68 -10.17 18.17
CA GLN A 47 -6.33 -11.40 17.72
C GLN A 47 -5.33 -12.56 17.51
N GLY A 48 -4.04 -12.36 17.80
CA GLY A 48 -2.99 -13.38 17.69
C GLY A 48 -2.26 -13.41 16.35
N HIS A 49 -2.38 -12.38 15.50
CA HIS A 49 -1.57 -12.27 14.30
C HIS A 49 -0.13 -11.85 14.64
N GLU A 50 0.85 -12.70 14.29
CA GLU A 50 2.25 -12.51 14.67
C GLU A 50 3.11 -11.83 13.59
N ALA A 51 2.58 -11.68 12.37
CA ALA A 51 3.33 -11.11 11.25
C ALA A 51 2.44 -10.35 10.26
N PHE A 52 2.97 -9.25 9.73
CA PHE A 52 2.32 -8.40 8.75
C PHE A 52 3.23 -8.15 7.54
N LEU A 53 2.65 -8.16 6.35
CA LEU A 53 3.26 -7.66 5.11
C LEU A 53 2.46 -6.47 4.63
N ILE A 54 3.03 -5.27 4.68
CA ILE A 54 2.41 -4.05 4.16
C ILE A 54 2.74 -3.91 2.66
N VAL A 55 1.69 -3.66 1.87
CA VAL A 55 1.77 -3.37 0.42
C VAL A 55 1.23 -1.96 0.19
N PRO A 56 2.10 -0.94 0.00
CA PRO A 56 1.68 0.46 -0.19
C PRO A 56 1.05 0.71 -1.58
N ILE A 57 -0.08 0.06 -1.88
CA ILE A 57 -0.69 0.01 -3.22
C ILE A 57 -1.13 1.38 -3.78
N GLY A 58 -1.25 2.39 -2.92
CA GLY A 58 -1.59 3.76 -3.31
C GLY A 58 -0.43 4.57 -3.89
N PHE A 59 0.80 4.08 -3.74
CA PHE A 59 2.01 4.77 -4.16
C PHE A 59 2.82 3.92 -5.15
N VAL A 60 3.60 4.59 -6.00
CA VAL A 60 4.42 3.91 -7.03
C VAL A 60 5.90 3.92 -6.70
N CYS A 61 6.36 4.80 -5.82
CA CYS A 61 7.78 4.93 -5.49
C CYS A 61 7.98 5.09 -3.98
N ASP A 62 9.24 4.98 -3.57
CA ASP A 62 9.65 5.37 -2.23
C ASP A 62 9.62 6.89 -2.08
N HIS A 63 8.98 7.33 -1.01
CA HIS A 63 8.93 8.71 -0.55
C HIS A 63 8.66 8.71 0.96
N VAL A 64 8.48 9.89 1.55
CA VAL A 64 8.40 10.04 3.02
C VAL A 64 7.28 9.21 3.63
N GLU A 65 6.08 9.19 3.05
CA GLU A 65 4.96 8.39 3.58
C GLU A 65 5.20 6.87 3.48
N VAL A 66 6.17 6.40 2.71
CA VAL A 66 6.55 4.98 2.66
C VAL A 66 7.71 4.70 3.60
N LEU A 67 8.83 5.42 3.42
CA LEU A 67 10.07 5.20 4.15
C LEU A 67 9.98 5.61 5.62
N TYR A 68 9.13 6.58 5.96
CA TYR A 68 8.93 6.98 7.34
C TYR A 68 7.76 6.23 7.97
N ASP A 69 6.55 6.36 7.41
CA ASP A 69 5.36 5.81 8.08
C ASP A 69 5.46 4.28 8.20
N VAL A 70 5.90 3.58 7.15
CA VAL A 70 6.00 2.12 7.19
C VAL A 70 7.31 1.67 7.83
N ASP A 71 8.44 2.09 7.26
CA ASP A 71 9.73 1.51 7.61
C ASP A 71 10.26 1.98 8.98
N ILE A 72 9.73 3.08 9.52
CA ILE A 72 10.08 3.62 10.85
C ILE A 72 8.89 3.54 11.81
N ALA A 73 7.78 4.25 11.53
CA ALA A 73 6.71 4.41 12.51
C ALA A 73 5.92 3.11 12.77
N TYR A 74 5.47 2.43 11.71
CA TYR A 74 4.79 1.14 11.83
C TYR A 74 5.74 0.02 12.24
N ARG A 75 7.02 0.08 11.87
CA ARG A 75 8.04 -0.85 12.38
C ARG A 75 8.21 -0.73 13.90
N ALA A 76 8.32 0.49 14.42
CA ALA A 76 8.37 0.74 15.86
C ALA A 76 7.07 0.30 16.56
N LEU A 77 5.91 0.45 15.91
CA LEU A 77 4.65 -0.11 16.42
C LEU A 77 4.69 -1.64 16.47
N ALA A 78 5.14 -2.29 15.40
CA ALA A 78 5.25 -3.74 15.33
C ALA A 78 6.16 -4.31 16.43
N GLU A 79 7.31 -3.66 16.67
CA GLU A 79 8.20 -4.01 17.79
C GLU A 79 7.51 -3.93 19.15
N ARG A 80 6.74 -2.87 19.41
CA ARG A 80 5.95 -2.74 20.66
C ARG A 80 4.86 -3.80 20.79
N LEU A 81 4.27 -4.21 19.67
CA LEU A 81 3.25 -5.26 19.63
C LEU A 81 3.84 -6.68 19.68
N GLY A 82 5.17 -6.83 19.54
CA GLY A 82 5.83 -8.13 19.48
C GLY A 82 5.57 -8.91 18.19
N VAL A 83 5.28 -8.21 17.09
CA VAL A 83 4.94 -8.81 15.79
C VAL A 83 6.02 -8.48 14.74
N ARG A 84 6.16 -9.34 13.73
CA ARG A 84 7.04 -9.08 12.58
C ARG A 84 6.35 -8.15 11.59
N LEU A 85 7.07 -7.16 11.08
CA LEU A 85 6.60 -6.31 9.98
C LEU A 85 7.59 -6.29 8.82
N GLU A 86 7.07 -6.62 7.64
CA GLU A 86 7.76 -6.49 6.35
C GLU A 86 6.95 -5.60 5.41
N ARG A 87 7.62 -5.10 4.37
CA ARG A 87 7.00 -4.31 3.29
C ARG A 87 7.52 -4.79 1.93
N THR A 88 6.66 -4.79 0.92
CA THR A 88 7.11 -5.00 -0.47
C THR A 88 7.92 -3.81 -0.97
N ALA A 89 8.97 -4.05 -1.74
CA ALA A 89 9.65 -2.98 -2.48
C ALA A 89 8.65 -2.14 -3.28
N SER A 90 8.84 -0.82 -3.29
CA SER A 90 8.08 0.07 -4.17
C SER A 90 8.43 -0.20 -5.62
N LEU A 91 7.53 0.15 -6.55
CA LEU A 91 7.78 -0.09 -7.97
C LEU A 91 8.96 0.75 -8.48
N ASN A 92 9.14 1.97 -7.97
CA ASN A 92 10.26 2.86 -8.31
C ASN A 92 10.46 2.96 -9.83
N ASP A 93 11.63 2.59 -10.33
CA ASP A 93 12.01 2.60 -11.74
C ASP A 93 11.89 1.23 -12.41
N ASP A 94 11.09 0.31 -11.85
CA ASP A 94 10.87 -1.02 -12.42
C ASP A 94 10.45 -0.89 -13.90
N PRO A 95 11.18 -1.53 -14.83
CA PRO A 95 10.89 -1.44 -16.26
C PRO A 95 9.45 -1.83 -16.63
N ARG A 96 8.80 -2.67 -15.81
CA ARG A 96 7.40 -3.07 -15.99
C ARG A 96 6.44 -1.92 -15.68
N LEU A 97 6.74 -1.08 -14.68
CA LEU A 97 5.95 0.13 -14.41
C LEU A 97 6.11 1.12 -15.57
N VAL A 98 7.34 1.36 -16.01
CA VAL A 98 7.63 2.26 -17.14
C VAL A 98 6.91 1.78 -18.40
N GLY A 99 6.97 0.48 -18.70
CA GLY A 99 6.25 -0.13 -19.82
C GLY A 99 4.73 0.05 -19.73
N ALA A 100 4.14 -0.17 -18.55
CA ALA A 100 2.71 0.03 -18.34
C ALA A 100 2.28 1.49 -18.53
N LEU A 101 3.08 2.45 -18.03
CA LEU A 101 2.82 3.88 -18.24
C LEU A 101 2.93 4.27 -19.72
N ALA A 102 3.93 3.75 -20.43
CA ALA A 102 4.09 3.97 -21.86
C ALA A 102 2.89 3.44 -22.66
N GLU A 103 2.39 2.24 -22.32
CA GLU A 103 1.20 1.66 -22.93
C GLU A 103 -0.05 2.52 -22.67
N ILE A 104 -0.25 2.98 -21.43
CA ILE A 104 -1.37 3.87 -21.07
C ILE A 104 -1.32 5.17 -21.89
N ALA A 105 -0.14 5.79 -22.00
CA ALA A 105 0.05 7.02 -22.76
C ALA A 105 -0.21 6.81 -24.25
N HIS A 106 0.35 5.73 -24.83
CA HIS A 106 0.18 5.39 -26.25
C HIS A 106 -1.30 5.14 -26.58
N ASN A 107 -1.98 4.30 -25.78
CA ASN A 107 -3.40 4.04 -25.94
C ASN A 107 -4.24 5.31 -25.77
N GLY A 108 -3.84 6.21 -24.86
CA GLY A 108 -4.47 7.51 -24.66
C GLY A 108 -4.35 8.45 -25.85
N ALA A 109 -3.20 8.45 -26.53
CA ALA A 109 -2.93 9.25 -27.73
C ALA A 109 -3.67 8.69 -28.95
N ALA A 110 -3.63 7.37 -29.17
CA ALA A 110 -4.34 6.71 -30.27
C ALA A 110 -5.86 6.95 -30.21
N ARG A 111 -6.47 6.83 -29.03
CA ARG A 111 -7.91 7.15 -28.84
C ARG A 111 -8.29 8.60 -29.17
N ARG A 112 -7.32 9.52 -29.17
CA ARG A 112 -7.51 10.94 -29.49
C ARG A 112 -7.13 11.29 -30.92
N GLY A 113 -6.65 10.32 -31.72
CA GLY A 113 -6.18 10.54 -33.09
C GLY A 113 -4.89 11.37 -33.18
N TRP A 114 -4.06 11.35 -32.13
CA TRP A 114 -2.75 12.02 -32.14
C TRP A 114 -1.65 11.14 -32.74
N LEU A 115 -1.94 9.85 -32.90
CA LEU A 115 -1.12 8.81 -33.52
C LEU A 115 -1.95 8.14 -34.62
#